data_AF-A0AAI9YXU2-F1
#
_entry.id   AF-A0AAI9YXU2-F1
#
_cell.length_a   1.000
_cell.length_b   1.000
_cell.length_c   1.000
_cell.angle_alpha   90.00
_cell.angle_beta   90.00
_cell.angle_gamma   90.00
#
_symmetry.space_group_name_H-M   'P 1'
#
loop_
_entity.id
_entity.type
_entity.pdbx_description
1 polymer ?
#
loop_
_entity_poly.entity_id
_entity_poly.type
_entity_poly.pdbx_seq_one_letter_code
_entity_poly.pdbx_strand_id
1 'polypeptide(L)'
;MFFCSSLRQRPEWAPVIPFLISNTPPFQDTHDIALPISQNQTFRFILLSPKDVGQQATAQRLERLNSLDGGCNIAVIFLIGEGVDQCDATQAFMELKIDLLEKLDPPLLTLPLTSHTGLPSILAGLQEILAAKSSSSLSPAQPSADLLLYMAGDNEPLSEHGANLLSELGQSPREIAALADTEEGKARILDLLGPKDGKAILGFLALERLALT
;
A
#
# COMPACT_ATOMS: atom_id res chain seq x y z
N MET A 1 14.13 6.29 7.74
CA MET A 1 13.28 5.17 8.19
C MET A 1 12.67 5.62 9.50
N PHE A 2 11.36 5.49 9.67
CA PHE A 2 10.67 5.90 10.90
C PHE A 2 10.17 4.65 11.62
N PHE A 3 10.17 4.63 12.96
CA PHE A 3 9.62 3.51 13.73
C PHE A 3 8.79 3.97 14.92
N CYS A 4 7.84 3.14 15.35
CA CYS A 4 6.89 3.50 16.41
C CYS A 4 7.51 3.38 17.80
N SER A 5 7.20 4.34 18.69
CA SER A 5 7.68 4.33 20.08
C SER A 5 7.14 3.16 20.90
N SER A 6 5.97 2.61 20.54
CA SER A 6 5.38 1.42 21.18
C SER A 6 6.26 0.18 21.02
N LEU A 7 7.12 0.14 20.00
CA LEU A 7 8.11 -0.93 19.82
C LEU A 7 9.09 -1.01 21.00
N ARG A 8 9.38 0.12 21.67
CA ARG A 8 10.24 0.17 22.86
C ARG A 8 9.61 -0.49 24.09
N GLN A 9 8.28 -0.65 24.11
CA GLN A 9 7.55 -1.30 25.19
C GLN A 9 7.46 -2.82 25.02
N ARG A 10 7.87 -3.35 23.86
CA ARG A 10 7.80 -4.79 23.55
C ARG A 10 9.17 -5.42 23.77
N PRO A 11 9.36 -6.22 24.84
CA PRO A 11 10.67 -6.75 25.21
C PRO A 11 11.26 -7.66 24.11
N GLU A 12 10.41 -8.35 23.35
CA GLU A 12 10.81 -9.20 22.20
C GLU A 12 11.58 -8.41 21.13
N TRP A 13 11.35 -7.11 21.03
CA TRP A 13 11.91 -6.23 20.00
C TRP A 13 12.94 -5.23 20.54
N ALA A 14 13.20 -5.24 21.86
CA ALA A 14 14.21 -4.39 22.48
C ALA A 14 15.60 -4.49 21.81
N PRO A 15 16.10 -5.67 21.37
CA PRO A 15 17.38 -5.80 20.69
C PRO A 15 17.45 -5.10 19.33
N VAL A 16 16.30 -4.82 18.70
CA VAL A 16 16.23 -4.17 17.38
C VAL A 16 16.37 -2.65 17.47
N ILE A 17 15.97 -2.05 18.60
CA ILE A 17 15.91 -0.59 18.77
C ILE A 17 17.24 0.11 18.44
N PRO A 18 18.42 -0.39 18.86
CA PRO A 18 19.69 0.24 18.50
C PRO A 18 19.98 0.29 17.00
N PHE A 19 19.39 -0.62 16.21
CA PHE A 19 19.62 -0.71 14.76
C PHE A 19 18.69 0.20 13.96
N LEU A 20 17.61 0.72 14.55
CA LEU A 20 16.66 1.62 13.89
C LEU A 20 17.11 3.08 14.10
N ILE A 21 18.01 3.56 13.22
CA ILE A 21 18.59 4.91 13.34
C ILE A 21 17.68 5.99 12.72
N SER A 22 17.28 6.93 13.58
CA SER A 22 16.84 8.32 13.36
C SER A 22 15.44 8.66 12.83
N ASN A 23 14.88 9.67 13.51
CA ASN A 23 13.57 10.31 13.46
C ASN A 23 12.39 9.42 13.84
N THR A 24 11.87 9.69 15.05
CA THR A 24 10.63 9.09 15.56
C THR A 24 9.53 10.10 15.25
N PRO A 25 8.59 9.84 14.32
CA PRO A 25 7.41 10.66 14.22
C PRO A 25 6.52 10.37 15.44
N PRO A 26 5.74 11.35 15.91
CA PRO A 26 4.80 11.12 17.00
C PRO A 26 3.74 10.11 16.52
N PHE A 27 3.66 8.99 17.23
CA PHE A 27 2.53 8.06 17.26
C PHE A 27 1.88 7.70 15.92
N GLN A 28 2.22 6.52 15.39
CA GLN A 28 1.35 5.81 14.46
C GLN A 28 1.12 4.41 15.00
N ASP A 29 -0.03 4.19 15.65
CA ASP A 29 -0.43 2.87 16.19
C ASP A 29 -0.74 1.84 15.09
N THR A 30 -0.70 2.27 13.82
CA THR A 30 -1.03 1.45 12.65
C THR A 30 0.14 0.61 12.14
N HIS A 31 1.39 1.00 12.36
CA HIS A 31 2.56 0.24 11.90
C HIS A 31 3.79 0.50 12.78
N ASP A 32 4.74 -0.44 12.76
CA ASP A 32 5.94 -0.39 13.57
C ASP A 32 7.12 0.25 12.82
N ILE A 33 7.22 0.09 11.50
CA ILE A 33 8.25 0.69 10.65
C ILE A 33 7.65 1.30 9.39
N ALA A 34 8.07 2.52 9.05
CA ALA A 34 7.83 3.16 7.75
C ALA A 34 9.16 3.33 7.00
N LEU A 35 9.23 2.68 5.84
CA LEU A 35 10.36 2.67 4.93
C LEU A 35 10.03 3.52 3.69
N PRO A 36 10.64 4.71 3.54
CA PRO A 36 10.44 5.51 2.34
C PRO A 36 11.12 4.83 1.15
N ILE A 37 10.33 4.55 0.11
CA ILE A 37 10.81 3.95 -1.15
C ILE A 37 11.10 5.06 -2.17
N SER A 38 10.24 6.08 -2.21
CA SER A 38 10.39 7.27 -3.06
C SER A 38 9.81 8.50 -2.34
N GLN A 39 9.77 9.66 -3.01
CA GLN A 39 9.23 10.89 -2.43
C GLN A 39 7.75 10.76 -2.03
N ASN A 40 6.96 9.95 -2.74
CA ASN A 40 5.52 9.80 -2.53
C ASN A 40 5.11 8.37 -2.11
N GLN A 41 6.06 7.44 -1.99
CA GLN A 41 5.77 6.04 -1.68
C GLN A 41 6.48 5.61 -0.41
N THR A 42 5.70 5.14 0.57
CA THR A 42 6.19 4.59 1.83
C THR A 42 5.70 3.16 1.97
N PHE A 43 6.62 2.24 2.27
CA PHE A 43 6.31 0.87 2.59
C PHE A 43 6.24 0.70 4.11
N ARG A 44 5.17 0.09 4.62
CA ARG A 44 4.91 0.00 6.07
C ARG A 44 4.99 -1.43 6.54
N PHE A 45 5.54 -1.63 7.73
CA PHE A 45 5.70 -2.94 8.33
C PHE A 45 5.10 -2.99 9.72
N ILE A 46 4.40 -4.08 10.04
CA ILE A 46 4.13 -4.50 11.42
C ILE A 46 5.13 -5.58 11.79
N LEU A 47 5.69 -5.47 13.00
CA LEU A 47 6.60 -6.44 13.60
C LEU A 47 5.80 -7.33 14.55
N LEU A 48 5.75 -8.64 14.31
CA LEU A 48 5.02 -9.61 15.14
C LEU A 48 5.94 -10.68 15.71
N SER A 49 5.58 -11.19 16.88
CA SER A 49 6.23 -12.32 17.55
C SER A 49 5.18 -13.39 17.84
N PRO A 50 5.58 -14.60 18.28
CA PRO A 50 4.62 -15.66 18.63
C PRO A 50 3.56 -15.24 19.65
N LYS A 51 3.90 -14.31 20.56
CA LYS A 51 2.96 -13.79 21.57
C LYS A 51 1.83 -12.94 21.01
N ASP A 52 2.01 -12.42 19.79
CA ASP A 52 1.04 -11.56 19.14
C ASP A 52 -0.02 -12.36 18.35
N VAL A 53 0.21 -13.67 18.13
CA VAL A 53 -0.70 -14.56 17.40
C VAL A 53 -1.97 -14.81 18.21
N GLY A 54 -3.13 -14.76 17.56
CA GLY A 54 -4.44 -14.95 18.20
C GLY A 54 -4.92 -13.78 19.06
N GLN A 55 -4.12 -12.72 19.22
CA GLN A 55 -4.52 -11.55 20.00
C GLN A 55 -5.47 -10.65 19.20
N GLN A 56 -6.58 -10.25 19.82
CA GLN A 56 -7.56 -9.34 19.18
C GLN A 56 -6.93 -7.98 18.81
N ALA A 57 -6.01 -7.47 19.64
CA ALA A 57 -5.30 -6.23 19.35
C ALA A 57 -4.45 -6.34 18.08
N THR A 58 -3.84 -7.51 17.82
CA THR A 58 -3.07 -7.78 16.61
C THR A 58 -3.96 -7.82 15.38
N ALA A 59 -5.10 -8.51 15.45
CA ALA A 59 -6.08 -8.55 14.37
C ALA A 59 -6.55 -7.15 13.98
N GLN A 60 -6.91 -6.31 14.96
CA GLN A 60 -7.30 -4.92 14.70
C GLN A 60 -6.17 -4.08 14.09
N ARG A 61 -4.91 -4.31 14.50
CA ARG A 61 -3.77 -3.61 13.88
C ARG A 61 -3.55 -4.05 12.43
N LEU A 62 -3.70 -5.34 12.13
CA LEU A 62 -3.59 -5.87 10.77
C LEU A 62 -4.71 -5.35 9.88
N GLU A 63 -5.96 -5.30 10.35
CA GLU A 63 -7.08 -4.71 9.61
C GLU A 63 -6.84 -3.22 9.32
N ARG A 64 -6.40 -2.45 10.33
CA ARG A 64 -6.05 -1.04 10.13
C ARG A 64 -4.91 -0.88 9.13
N LEU A 65 -3.88 -1.72 9.20
CA LEU A 65 -2.78 -1.70 8.22
C LEU A 65 -3.31 -1.99 6.81
N ASN A 66 -4.17 -3.00 6.65
CA ASN A 66 -4.76 -3.37 5.37
C ASN A 66 -5.68 -2.27 4.80
N SER A 67 -6.32 -1.48 5.66
CA SER A 67 -7.12 -0.34 5.21
C SER A 67 -6.28 0.85 4.73
N LEU A 68 -4.99 0.91 5.06
CA LEU A 68 -4.10 1.98 4.61
C LEU A 68 -3.65 1.74 3.16
N ASP A 69 -3.72 2.80 2.36
CA ASP A 69 -3.33 2.80 0.94
C ASP A 69 -3.91 1.62 0.14
N GLY A 70 -5.13 1.19 0.48
CA GLY A 70 -5.82 0.08 -0.19
C GLY A 70 -5.14 -1.28 -0.02
N GLY A 71 -4.40 -1.50 1.07
CA GLY A 71 -3.66 -2.75 1.31
C GLY A 71 -2.37 -2.87 0.51
N CYS A 72 -1.96 -1.78 -0.16
CA CYS A 72 -0.73 -1.73 -0.94
C CYS A 72 0.45 -1.28 -0.06
N ASN A 73 1.66 -1.73 -0.44
CA ASN A 73 2.92 -1.33 0.21
C ASN A 73 2.97 -1.64 1.72
N ILE A 74 2.38 -2.76 2.13
CA ILE A 74 2.36 -3.22 3.51
C ILE A 74 2.91 -4.64 3.62
N ALA A 75 3.56 -4.94 4.75
CA ALA A 75 3.97 -6.30 5.08
C ALA A 75 4.06 -6.52 6.59
N VAL A 76 4.18 -7.79 6.96
CA VAL A 76 4.47 -8.23 8.32
C VAL A 76 5.88 -8.82 8.35
N ILE A 77 6.66 -8.49 9.38
CA ILE A 77 7.90 -9.19 9.70
C ILE A 77 7.67 -9.94 11.01
N PHE A 78 7.81 -11.26 10.96
CA PHE A 78 7.53 -12.13 12.08
C PHE A 78 8.82 -12.69 12.68
N LEU A 79 9.05 -12.44 13.97
CA LEU A 79 10.20 -12.95 14.71
C LEU A 79 10.03 -14.44 15.01
N ILE A 80 10.84 -15.27 14.34
CA ILE A 80 10.97 -16.69 14.65
C ILE A 80 12.07 -16.92 15.70
N GLY A 81 13.09 -16.04 15.72
CA GLY A 81 14.18 -16.04 16.70
C GLY A 81 15.23 -17.16 16.52
N GLU A 82 16.30 -17.07 17.31
CA GLU A 82 17.37 -18.07 17.44
C GLU A 82 17.27 -18.68 18.86
N GLY A 83 16.80 -19.93 19.00
CA GLY A 83 16.66 -20.54 20.32
C GLY A 83 15.82 -21.81 20.41
N VAL A 84 15.64 -22.29 21.64
CA VAL A 84 14.97 -23.58 21.97
C VAL A 84 13.49 -23.59 21.60
N ASP A 85 12.84 -22.41 21.58
CA ASP A 85 11.41 -22.25 21.29
C ASP A 85 11.13 -22.04 19.78
N GLN A 86 12.09 -22.34 18.91
CA GLN A 86 11.98 -22.08 17.46
C GLN A 86 10.91 -22.96 16.77
N CYS A 87 10.66 -24.18 17.27
CA CYS A 87 9.55 -25.01 16.77
C CYS A 87 8.20 -24.34 17.04
N ASP A 88 8.00 -23.84 18.26
CA ASP A 88 6.75 -23.16 18.65
C ASP A 88 6.59 -21.84 17.89
N ALA A 89 7.68 -21.10 17.68
CA ALA A 89 7.65 -19.86 16.90
C ALA A 89 7.35 -20.11 15.40
N THR A 90 7.86 -21.21 14.85
CA THR A 90 7.56 -21.61 13.47
C THR A 90 6.11 -22.06 13.33
N GLN A 91 5.58 -22.78 14.31
CA GLN A 91 4.16 -23.14 14.34
C GLN A 91 3.28 -21.88 14.42
N ALA A 92 3.57 -20.96 15.33
CA ALA A 92 2.84 -19.69 15.45
C ALA A 92 2.90 -18.85 14.15
N PHE A 93 4.04 -18.86 13.45
CA PHE A 93 4.17 -18.22 12.14
C PHE A 93 3.24 -18.86 11.09
N MET A 94 3.17 -20.20 11.06
CA MET A 94 2.30 -20.93 10.14
C MET A 94 0.82 -20.67 10.45
N GLU A 95 0.43 -20.68 11.72
CA GLU A 95 -0.92 -20.34 12.17
C GLU A 95 -1.31 -18.92 11.74
N LEU A 96 -0.41 -17.94 11.92
CA LEU A 96 -0.63 -16.58 11.43
C LEU A 96 -0.82 -16.54 9.91
N LYS A 97 0.01 -17.27 9.14
CA LYS A 97 -0.11 -17.29 7.68
C LYS A 97 -1.43 -17.89 7.20
N ILE A 98 -1.94 -18.92 7.89
CA ILE A 98 -3.25 -19.51 7.59
C ILE A 98 -4.35 -18.49 7.89
N ASP A 99 -4.32 -17.86 9.07
CA ASP A 99 -5.30 -16.86 9.47
C ASP A 99 -5.36 -15.67 8.51
N LEU A 100 -4.19 -15.17 8.07
CA LEU A 100 -4.10 -14.09 7.09
C LEU A 100 -4.63 -14.50 5.71
N LEU A 101 -4.43 -15.76 5.30
CA LEU A 101 -4.93 -16.27 4.03
C LEU A 101 -6.45 -16.40 4.01
N GLU A 102 -7.06 -16.74 5.15
CA GLU A 102 -8.52 -16.84 5.28
C GLU A 102 -9.20 -15.47 5.36
N LYS A 103 -8.54 -14.48 5.96
CA LYS A 103 -9.14 -13.17 6.27
C LYS A 103 -8.84 -12.07 5.27
N LEU A 104 -7.75 -12.17 4.50
CA LEU A 104 -7.30 -11.11 3.59
C LEU A 104 -7.19 -11.63 2.16
N ASP A 105 -7.81 -10.92 1.22
CA ASP A 105 -7.69 -11.15 -0.21
C ASP A 105 -7.30 -9.84 -0.93
N PRO A 106 -6.07 -9.71 -1.46
CA PRO A 106 -4.99 -10.71 -1.47
C PRO A 106 -4.29 -10.87 -0.11
N PRO A 107 -3.62 -12.01 0.13
CA PRO A 107 -2.95 -12.29 1.40
C PRO A 107 -1.72 -11.40 1.63
N LEU A 108 -1.60 -10.88 2.85
CA LEU A 108 -0.53 -9.97 3.26
C LEU A 108 0.85 -10.64 3.23
N LEU A 109 1.85 -9.96 2.65
CA LEU A 109 3.23 -10.44 2.64
C LEU A 109 3.75 -10.57 4.07
N THR A 110 4.15 -11.78 4.45
CA THR A 110 4.68 -12.07 5.78
C THR A 110 6.08 -12.66 5.67
N LEU A 111 7.07 -11.97 6.22
CA LEU A 111 8.49 -12.31 6.14
C LEU A 111 9.00 -12.89 7.46
N PRO A 112 9.63 -14.07 7.47
CA PRO A 112 10.23 -14.62 8.67
C PRO A 112 11.52 -13.87 9.01
N LEU A 113 11.71 -13.54 10.29
CA LEU A 113 12.92 -12.97 10.85
C LEU A 113 13.52 -13.97 11.82
N THR A 114 14.58 -14.65 11.38
CA THR A 114 15.30 -15.63 12.20
C THR A 114 16.17 -14.98 13.25
N SER A 115 16.66 -13.75 13.01
CA SER A 115 17.56 -13.03 13.91
C SER A 115 17.26 -11.54 13.91
N HIS A 116 17.27 -10.89 15.07
CA HIS A 116 17.12 -9.43 15.18
C HIS A 116 18.20 -8.67 14.39
N THR A 117 19.40 -9.25 14.28
CA THR A 117 20.52 -8.68 13.53
C THR A 117 20.30 -8.70 12.01
N GLY A 118 19.42 -9.56 11.52
CA GLY A 118 19.07 -9.66 10.10
C GLY A 118 18.05 -8.62 9.65
N LEU A 119 17.35 -7.96 10.58
CA LEU A 119 16.28 -7.02 10.24
C LEU A 119 16.79 -5.83 9.39
N PRO A 120 17.91 -5.16 9.72
CA PRO A 120 18.40 -4.06 8.90
C PRO A 120 18.71 -4.48 7.46
N SER A 121 19.29 -5.67 7.28
CA SER A 121 19.61 -6.22 5.96
C SER A 121 18.34 -6.53 5.14
N ILE A 122 17.31 -7.09 5.77
CA ILE A 122 16.01 -7.32 5.12
C ILE A 122 15.41 -5.99 4.67
N LEU A 123 15.38 -4.99 5.55
CA LEU A 123 14.81 -3.68 5.23
C LEU A 123 15.59 -2.97 4.12
N ALA A 124 16.92 -3.01 4.16
CA ALA A 124 17.77 -2.43 3.11
C ALA A 124 17.56 -3.12 1.76
N GLY A 125 17.57 -4.46 1.74
CA GLY A 125 17.33 -5.23 0.51
C GLY A 125 15.94 -4.99 -0.08
N LEU A 126 14.90 -4.93 0.76
CA LEU A 126 13.56 -4.55 0.31
C LEU A 126 13.53 -3.12 -0.23
N GLN A 127 14.20 -2.18 0.43
CA GLN A 127 14.26 -0.80 -0.05
C GLN A 127 14.90 -0.72 -1.44
N GLU A 128 16.02 -1.42 -1.66
CA GLU A 128 16.70 -1.47 -2.96
C GLU A 128 15.82 -2.10 -4.04
N ILE A 129 15.21 -3.27 -3.76
CA ILE A 129 14.34 -3.96 -4.70
C ILE A 129 13.13 -3.09 -5.06
N LEU A 130 12.49 -2.49 -4.06
CA LEU A 130 11.31 -1.65 -4.26
C LEU A 130 11.67 -0.36 -5.00
N ALA A 131 12.79 0.29 -4.66
CA ALA A 131 13.25 1.49 -5.35
C ALA A 131 13.68 1.18 -6.81
N ALA A 132 14.32 0.03 -7.05
CA ALA A 132 14.65 -0.45 -8.39
C ALA A 132 13.39 -0.75 -9.21
N LYS A 133 12.34 -1.30 -8.58
CA LYS A 133 11.04 -1.53 -9.22
C LYS A 133 10.33 -0.21 -9.53
N SER A 134 10.36 0.76 -8.62
CA SER A 134 9.78 2.10 -8.83
C SER A 134 10.52 2.94 -9.89
N SER A 135 11.80 2.65 -10.15
CA SER A 135 12.60 3.33 -11.19
C SER A 135 12.60 2.61 -12.54
N SER A 136 12.33 1.29 -12.57
CA SER A 136 12.10 0.51 -13.79
C SER A 136 10.65 0.52 -14.26
N SER A 137 9.72 0.94 -13.41
CA SER A 137 8.33 1.17 -13.79
C SER A 137 8.14 2.60 -14.33
N LEU A 138 8.30 2.77 -15.64
CA LEU A 138 7.59 3.82 -16.40
C LEU A 138 6.07 3.56 -16.47
N SER A 139 5.50 2.85 -15.49
CA SER A 139 4.06 2.59 -15.39
C SER A 139 3.72 2.43 -13.91
N PRO A 140 3.03 3.39 -13.28
CA PRO A 140 2.49 3.19 -11.94
C PRO A 140 1.52 2.02 -11.99
N ALA A 141 1.57 1.17 -10.95
CA ALA A 141 0.54 0.21 -10.66
C ALA A 141 -0.83 0.90 -10.77
N GLN A 142 -1.77 0.23 -11.46
CA GLN A 142 -3.09 0.73 -11.81
C GLN A 142 -4.16 0.24 -10.82
N PRO A 143 -4.30 0.77 -9.59
CA PRO A 143 -5.61 0.78 -8.93
C PRO A 143 -6.46 1.95 -9.44
N SER A 144 -5.85 2.95 -10.08
CA SER A 144 -6.56 4.08 -10.66
C SER A 144 -7.12 3.80 -12.05
N ALA A 145 -6.47 3.01 -12.91
CA ALA A 145 -7.04 2.71 -14.22
C ALA A 145 -8.34 1.91 -14.13
N ASP A 146 -8.46 1.02 -13.13
CA ASP A 146 -9.72 0.34 -12.84
C ASP A 146 -10.84 1.33 -12.48
N LEU A 147 -10.53 2.40 -11.75
CA LEU A 147 -11.49 3.47 -11.46
C LEU A 147 -11.74 4.37 -12.68
N LEU A 148 -10.73 4.59 -13.53
CA LEU A 148 -10.87 5.32 -14.79
C LEU A 148 -11.83 4.60 -15.75
N LEU A 149 -11.90 3.26 -15.74
CA LEU A 149 -12.86 2.48 -16.53
C LEU A 149 -14.31 2.89 -16.25
N TYR A 150 -14.62 3.33 -15.03
CA TYR A 150 -15.98 3.70 -14.63
C TYR A 150 -16.29 5.19 -14.74
N MET A 151 -15.38 5.99 -15.33
CA MET A 151 -15.59 7.43 -15.51
C MET A 151 -16.44 7.79 -16.74
N ALA A 152 -17.04 6.82 -17.43
CA ALA A 152 -17.99 7.08 -18.52
C ALA A 152 -19.43 7.15 -17.98
N GLY A 153 -20.13 8.25 -18.27
CA GLY A 153 -21.41 8.60 -17.64
C GLY A 153 -22.64 7.84 -18.11
N ASP A 154 -22.47 6.68 -18.72
CA ASP A 154 -23.53 5.75 -19.07
C ASP A 154 -23.06 4.35 -18.64
N ASN A 155 -23.96 3.41 -18.34
CA ASN A 155 -23.70 2.07 -17.75
C ASN A 155 -22.72 1.14 -18.54
N GLU A 156 -21.95 1.66 -19.48
CA GLU A 156 -20.90 0.97 -20.22
C GLU A 156 -19.53 1.52 -19.78
N PRO A 157 -18.69 0.71 -19.11
CA PRO A 157 -17.34 1.14 -18.75
C PRO A 157 -16.55 1.48 -20.01
N LEU A 158 -15.59 2.41 -19.87
CA LEU A 158 -14.59 2.67 -20.90
C LEU A 158 -13.90 1.37 -21.31
N SER A 159 -13.47 1.33 -22.57
CA SER A 159 -12.58 0.27 -23.00
C SER A 159 -11.27 0.33 -22.22
N GLU A 160 -10.63 -0.83 -22.00
CA GLU A 160 -9.30 -0.92 -21.39
C GLU A 160 -8.28 -0.01 -22.10
N HIS A 161 -8.39 0.07 -23.43
CA HIS A 161 -7.59 0.99 -24.23
C HIS A 161 -7.85 2.47 -23.88
N GLY A 162 -9.12 2.87 -23.73
CA GLY A 162 -9.50 4.23 -23.33
C GLY A 162 -9.07 4.59 -21.90
N ALA A 163 -9.16 3.65 -20.96
CA ALA A 163 -8.66 3.85 -19.60
C ALA A 163 -7.12 3.97 -19.55
N ASN A 164 -6.42 3.17 -20.36
CA ASN A 164 -4.97 3.29 -20.50
C ASN A 164 -4.57 4.65 -21.08
N LEU A 165 -5.26 5.12 -22.13
CA LEU A 165 -5.04 6.45 -22.70
C LEU A 165 -5.35 7.57 -21.68
N LEU A 166 -6.44 7.46 -20.91
CA LEU A 166 -6.74 8.40 -19.81
C LEU A 166 -5.63 8.44 -18.76
N SER A 167 -5.04 7.29 -18.44
CA SER A 167 -3.96 7.20 -17.44
C SER A 167 -2.70 7.97 -17.86
N GLU A 168 -2.53 8.25 -19.16
CA GLU A 168 -1.47 9.13 -19.66
C GLU A 168 -1.74 10.62 -19.36
N LEU A 169 -3.01 11.01 -19.25
CA LEU A 169 -3.41 12.39 -18.95
C LEU A 169 -3.43 12.66 -17.44
N GLY A 170 -3.82 11.68 -16.63
CA GLY A 170 -3.87 11.81 -15.18
C GLY A 170 -3.96 10.45 -14.51
N GLN A 171 -3.24 10.29 -13.40
CA GLN A 171 -3.10 9.03 -12.68
C GLN A 171 -4.23 8.79 -11.68
N SER A 172 -5.20 9.71 -11.58
CA SER A 172 -6.36 9.57 -10.70
C SER A 172 -7.61 10.29 -11.24
N PRO A 173 -8.83 9.86 -10.88
CA PRO A 173 -10.07 10.54 -11.26
C PRO A 173 -10.09 12.03 -10.89
N ARG A 174 -9.42 12.41 -9.79
CA ARG A 174 -9.30 13.80 -9.34
C ARG A 174 -8.42 14.65 -10.28
N GLU A 175 -7.33 14.08 -10.78
CA GLU A 175 -6.47 14.76 -11.76
C GLU A 175 -7.18 14.95 -13.10
N ILE A 176 -7.91 13.92 -13.55
CA ILE A 176 -8.73 14.00 -14.75
C ILE A 176 -9.85 15.05 -14.60
N ALA A 177 -10.50 15.11 -13.43
CA ALA A 177 -11.49 16.14 -13.11
C ALA A 177 -10.90 17.55 -13.16
N ALA A 178 -9.71 17.76 -12.59
CA ALA A 178 -9.03 19.05 -12.62
C ALA A 178 -8.64 19.48 -14.05
N LEU A 179 -8.28 18.53 -14.92
CA LEU A 179 -8.03 18.79 -16.34
C LEU A 179 -9.34 19.16 -17.06
N ALA A 180 -10.43 18.45 -16.78
CA ALA A 180 -11.74 18.72 -17.35
C ALA A 180 -12.34 20.08 -16.93
N ASP A 181 -11.81 20.74 -15.90
CA ASP A 181 -12.20 22.10 -15.52
C ASP A 181 -11.56 23.18 -16.43
N THR A 182 -10.56 22.84 -17.22
CA THR A 182 -9.89 23.76 -18.16
C THR A 182 -10.33 23.49 -19.60
N GLU A 183 -10.46 24.53 -20.43
CA GLU A 183 -10.81 24.36 -21.85
C GLU A 183 -9.70 23.59 -22.60
N GLU A 184 -8.44 23.82 -22.24
CA GLU A 184 -7.28 23.10 -22.77
C GLU A 184 -7.31 21.61 -22.40
N GLY A 185 -7.68 21.27 -21.16
CA GLY A 185 -7.77 19.89 -20.71
C GLY A 185 -8.96 19.14 -21.32
N LYS A 186 -10.12 19.79 -21.49
CA LYS A 186 -11.27 19.23 -22.24
C LYS A 186 -10.89 18.89 -23.68
N ALA A 187 -10.18 19.80 -24.35
CA ALA A 187 -9.72 19.58 -25.71
C ALA A 187 -8.76 18.38 -25.81
N ARG A 188 -7.84 18.22 -24.85
CA ARG A 188 -6.93 17.06 -24.79
C ARG A 188 -7.66 15.75 -24.55
N ILE A 189 -8.65 15.71 -23.66
CA ILE A 189 -9.45 14.51 -23.38
C ILE A 189 -10.21 14.08 -24.65
N LEU A 190 -10.78 15.04 -25.40
CA LEU A 190 -11.50 14.76 -26.65
C LEU A 190 -10.58 14.32 -27.80
N ASP A 191 -9.38 14.88 -27.89
CA ASP A 191 -8.38 14.51 -28.91
C ASP A 191 -7.86 13.09 -28.69
N LEU A 192 -7.64 12.72 -27.42
CA LEU A 192 -7.05 11.43 -27.07
C LEU A 192 -8.04 10.25 -27.13
N LEU A 193 -9.27 10.45 -26.65
CA LEU A 193 -10.29 9.39 -26.55
C LEU A 193 -11.33 9.43 -27.67
N GLY A 194 -11.24 10.47 -28.50
CA GLY A 194 -12.24 10.74 -29.53
C GLY A 194 -13.55 11.29 -28.98
N PRO A 195 -14.47 11.68 -29.88
CA PRO A 195 -15.66 12.44 -29.54
C PRO A 195 -16.74 11.64 -28.80
N LYS A 196 -16.70 10.30 -28.82
CA LYS A 196 -17.66 9.44 -28.12
C LYS A 196 -17.29 9.32 -26.65
N ASP A 197 -16.14 8.72 -26.38
CA ASP A 197 -15.69 8.40 -25.02
C ASP A 197 -15.29 9.68 -24.26
N GLY A 198 -14.66 10.64 -24.94
CA GLY A 198 -14.31 11.93 -24.33
C GLY A 198 -15.53 12.74 -23.89
N LYS A 199 -16.64 12.72 -24.64
CA LYS A 199 -17.89 13.38 -24.20
C LYS A 199 -18.56 12.67 -23.03
N ALA A 200 -18.52 11.33 -22.99
CA ALA A 200 -19.08 10.55 -21.89
C ALA A 200 -18.39 10.86 -20.56
N ILE A 201 -17.05 11.01 -20.57
CA ILE A 201 -16.27 11.36 -19.37
C ILE A 201 -16.54 12.80 -18.92
N LEU A 202 -16.55 13.74 -19.85
CA LEU A 202 -16.86 15.14 -19.52
C LEU A 202 -18.28 15.29 -18.98
N GLY A 203 -19.22 14.50 -19.49
CA GLY A 203 -20.59 14.42 -18.98
C GLY A 203 -20.67 13.84 -17.56
N PHE A 204 -20.00 12.72 -17.32
CA PHE A 204 -19.89 12.11 -15.98
C PHE A 204 -19.32 13.08 -14.94
N LEU A 205 -18.19 13.70 -15.26
CA LEU A 205 -17.52 14.66 -14.38
C LEU A 205 -18.39 15.89 -14.09
N ALA A 206 -19.16 16.36 -15.08
CA ALA A 206 -20.09 17.47 -14.88
C ALA A 206 -21.28 17.08 -13.97
N LEU A 207 -21.77 15.84 -14.06
CA LEU A 207 -22.86 15.31 -13.24
C LEU A 207 -22.41 15.08 -11.78
N GLU A 208 -21.27 14.41 -11.57
CA GLU A 208 -20.69 14.20 -10.23
C GLU A 208 -20.42 15.53 -9.51
N ARG A 209 -19.97 16.55 -10.25
CA ARG A 209 -19.77 17.90 -9.70
C ARG A 209 -21.07 18.55 -9.22
N LEU A 210 -22.19 18.31 -9.89
CA LEU A 210 -23.51 18.82 -9.48
C LEU A 210 -24.08 18.06 -8.27
N ALA A 211 -23.67 16.80 -8.05
CA ALA A 211 -24.11 16.01 -6.90
C ALA A 211 -23.39 16.38 -5.59
N LEU A 212 -22.23 17.04 -5.68
CA LEU A 212 -21.37 17.44 -4.55
C LEU A 212 -21.55 18.90 -4.10
N THR A 213 -22.45 19.66 -4.75
CA THR A 213 -22.84 21.04 -4.39
C THR A 213 -24.23 21.08 -3.78
#